data_AF-A0A1G7M844-F1
#
_entry.id   AF-A0A1G7M844-F1
#
_cell.length_a   1.000
_cell.length_b   1.000
_cell.length_c   1.000
_cell.angle_alpha   90.00
_cell.angle_beta   90.00
_cell.angle_gamma   90.00
#
_symmetry.space_group_name_H-M   'P 1'
#
loop_
_entity.id
_entity.type
_entity.pdbx_description
1 polymer ?
#
loop_
_entity_poly.entity_id
_entity_poly.type
_entity_poly.pdbx_seq_one_letter_code
_entity_poly.pdbx_strand_id
1 'polypeptide(L)'
;MLHRKSIKFILNRILIKFERKQLHTVNTKVNEHIEKSRQWKNEISALRTIILDCQLTEDIKWGKPCYSFSRKNIVIIQGFKDYFALLFFKGGIMKDPKHLLVKMGENTQAGRQMRFENVQDILDKKSIIKGYIFEAVEIEERGEKVQIKKEATPIPEEFQIKLNENPELKSAFESLTPGRQRAYLFHFSAPKQSKTRESRIEKSILNILDGKGMND
;
A
#
# COMPACT_ATOMS: atom_id res chain seq x y z
N MET A 1 23.39 -29.49 -4.19
CA MET A 1 24.67 -28.76 -3.96
C MET A 1 24.71 -27.32 -4.51
N LEU A 2 23.82 -26.94 -5.44
CA LEU A 2 23.79 -25.60 -6.08
C LEU A 2 23.18 -24.47 -5.21
N HIS A 3 22.30 -24.78 -4.25
CA HIS A 3 21.60 -23.76 -3.46
C HIS A 3 22.48 -23.05 -2.41
N ARG A 4 23.47 -23.76 -1.84
CA ARG A 4 24.39 -23.19 -0.82
C ARG A 4 25.43 -22.24 -1.41
N LYS A 5 25.76 -22.36 -2.71
CA LYS A 5 26.70 -21.45 -3.38
C LYS A 5 26.10 -20.07 -3.63
N SER A 6 24.79 -20.00 -3.90
CA SER A 6 24.08 -18.72 -4.13
C SER A 6 23.99 -17.88 -2.86
N ILE A 7 23.63 -18.50 -1.72
CA ILE A 7 23.52 -17.80 -0.42
C ILE A 7 24.87 -17.25 0.05
N LYS A 8 25.96 -17.99 -0.15
CA LYS A 8 27.32 -17.55 0.22
C LYS A 8 27.82 -16.40 -0.67
N PHE A 9 27.38 -16.36 -1.93
CA PHE A 9 27.68 -15.26 -2.87
C PHE A 9 26.86 -14.00 -2.57
N ILE A 10 25.61 -14.16 -2.12
CA ILE A 10 24.73 -13.07 -1.66
C ILE A 10 25.27 -12.46 -0.36
N LEU A 11 25.64 -13.30 0.63
CA LEU A 11 26.29 -12.85 1.86
C LEU A 11 27.62 -12.13 1.57
N ASN A 12 28.43 -12.61 0.62
CA ASN A 12 29.68 -11.93 0.25
C ASN A 12 29.45 -10.61 -0.50
N ARG A 13 28.42 -10.48 -1.34
CA ARG A 13 28.07 -9.19 -1.96
C ARG A 13 27.50 -8.20 -0.95
N ILE A 14 26.77 -8.68 0.06
CA ILE A 14 26.31 -7.89 1.19
C ILE A 14 27.52 -7.47 2.05
N LEU A 15 28.46 -8.37 2.34
CA LEU A 15 29.68 -8.08 3.10
C LEU A 15 30.62 -7.09 2.39
N ILE A 16 30.84 -7.26 1.08
CA ILE A 16 31.70 -6.36 0.28
C ILE A 16 31.04 -4.98 0.09
N LYS A 17 29.71 -4.87 0.12
CA LYS A 17 29.01 -3.58 0.26
C LYS A 17 29.07 -3.03 1.69
N PHE A 18 29.12 -3.89 2.71
CA PHE A 18 29.21 -3.54 4.14
C PHE A 18 30.52 -2.83 4.52
N GLU A 19 31.62 -3.10 3.81
CA GLU A 19 32.93 -2.46 4.08
C GLU A 19 33.06 -1.04 3.55
N ARG A 20 32.15 -0.57 2.69
CA ARG A 20 32.02 0.87 2.41
C ARG A 20 31.09 1.46 3.45
N LYS A 21 31.66 1.95 4.56
CA LYS A 21 31.04 2.96 5.43
C LYS A 21 30.69 4.19 4.57
N GLN A 22 29.54 4.13 3.91
CA GLN A 22 28.85 5.33 3.48
C GLN A 22 28.42 5.99 4.78
N LEU A 23 29.02 7.12 5.13
CA LEU A 23 28.44 8.01 6.12
C LEU A 23 27.01 8.27 5.65
N HIS A 24 26.03 7.63 6.30
CA HIS A 24 24.63 7.95 6.07
C HIS A 24 24.48 9.44 6.36
N THR A 25 24.45 10.23 5.30
CA THR A 25 24.29 11.67 5.40
C THR A 25 22.91 11.89 5.94
N VAL A 26 22.84 12.38 7.18
CA VAL A 26 21.60 12.57 7.92
C VAL A 26 20.67 13.44 7.07
N ASN A 27 19.50 12.92 6.67
CA ASN A 27 18.59 13.68 5.83
C ASN A 27 17.91 14.79 6.65
N THR A 28 18.23 16.05 6.33
CA THR A 28 17.71 17.22 7.03
C THR A 28 16.19 17.29 7.00
N LYS A 29 15.54 16.87 5.91
CA LYS A 29 14.06 16.86 5.82
C LYS A 29 13.44 15.90 6.82
N VAL A 30 14.06 14.75 7.03
CA VAL A 30 13.61 13.75 8.01
C VAL A 30 13.88 14.25 9.43
N ASN A 31 15.03 14.90 9.68
CA ASN A 31 15.29 15.56 10.97
C ASN A 31 14.20 16.60 11.29
N GLU A 32 13.91 17.50 10.37
CA GLU A 32 12.89 18.53 10.56
C GLU A 32 11.51 17.92 10.82
N HIS A 33 11.16 16.84 10.13
CA HIS A 33 9.91 16.12 10.36
C HIS A 33 9.84 15.58 11.79
N ILE A 34 10.90 14.94 12.27
CA ILE A 34 10.99 14.39 13.63
C ILE A 34 10.91 15.52 14.67
N GLU A 35 11.63 16.63 14.47
CA GLU A 35 11.62 17.77 15.39
C GLU A 35 10.24 18.45 15.47
N LYS A 36 9.54 18.57 14.35
CA LYS A 36 8.20 19.16 14.30
C LYS A 36 7.09 18.20 14.75
N SER A 37 7.39 16.92 14.97
CA SER A 37 6.40 15.90 15.33
C SER A 37 5.97 16.05 16.79
N ARG A 38 4.68 16.34 17.00
CA ARG A 38 4.08 16.44 18.35
C ARG A 38 3.88 15.08 19.03
N GLN A 39 3.76 14.01 18.24
CA GLN A 39 3.56 12.63 18.70
C GLN A 39 4.51 11.70 17.95
N TRP A 40 4.79 10.55 18.55
CA TRP A 40 5.59 9.46 17.95
C TRP A 40 7.05 9.79 17.67
N LYS A 41 7.61 10.88 18.24
CA LYS A 41 8.99 11.33 17.97
C LYS A 41 10.02 10.25 18.28
N ASN A 42 9.84 9.54 19.40
CA ASN A 42 10.74 8.47 19.84
C ASN A 42 10.62 7.23 18.96
N GLU A 43 9.40 6.87 18.57
CA GLU A 43 9.07 5.74 17.71
C GLU A 43 9.61 5.94 16.29
N ILE A 44 9.45 7.13 15.72
CA ILE A 44 10.02 7.50 14.42
C ILE A 44 11.55 7.39 14.48
N SER A 45 12.17 7.91 15.54
CA SER A 45 13.63 7.88 15.71
C SER A 45 14.19 6.47 15.88
N ALA A 46 13.50 5.62 16.66
CA ALA A 46 13.87 4.22 16.85
C ALA A 46 13.77 3.43 15.54
N LEU A 47 12.65 3.55 14.81
CA LEU A 47 12.51 2.89 13.51
C LEU A 47 13.51 3.40 12.48
N ARG A 48 13.72 4.72 12.40
CA ARG A 48 14.71 5.32 11.49
C ARG A 48 16.09 4.70 11.71
N THR A 49 16.51 4.57 12.97
CA THR A 49 17.80 3.93 13.32
C THR A 49 17.87 2.49 12.79
N ILE A 50 16.83 1.69 13.04
CA ILE A 50 16.77 0.28 12.59
C ILE A 50 16.76 0.19 11.06
N ILE A 51 16.05 1.08 10.37
CA ILE A 51 15.91 1.07 8.91
C ILE A 51 17.21 1.53 8.22
N LEU A 52 17.89 2.56 8.75
CA LEU A 52 19.18 3.01 8.22
C LEU A 52 20.27 1.95 8.41
N ASP A 53 20.24 1.19 9.52
CA ASP A 53 21.09 -0.01 9.67
C ASP A 53 20.87 -1.07 8.57
N CYS A 54 19.73 -1.03 7.87
CA CYS A 54 19.43 -1.91 6.73
C CYS A 54 19.87 -1.32 5.39
N GLN A 55 20.66 -0.23 5.39
CA GLN A 55 21.19 0.45 4.20
C GLN A 55 20.11 0.99 3.25
N LEU A 56 18.94 1.35 3.77
CA LEU A 56 17.93 2.06 2.98
C LEU A 56 18.24 3.55 2.89
N THR A 57 17.88 4.16 1.76
CA THR A 57 17.92 5.61 1.58
C THR A 57 16.62 6.23 2.05
N GLU A 58 16.71 7.27 2.88
CA GLU A 58 15.57 7.99 3.45
C GLU A 58 15.20 9.25 2.66
N ASP A 59 13.91 9.55 2.58
CA ASP A 59 13.33 10.77 2.02
C ASP A 59 11.97 11.07 2.66
N ILE A 60 11.36 12.22 2.34
CA ILE A 60 9.98 12.53 2.71
C ILE A 60 9.08 12.31 1.50
N LYS A 61 8.12 11.38 1.61
CA LYS A 61 7.08 11.15 0.59
C LYS A 61 5.71 11.17 1.25
N TRP A 62 4.75 11.85 0.62
CA TRP A 62 3.41 12.04 1.18
C TRP A 62 3.43 12.59 2.61
N GLY A 63 4.39 13.48 2.89
CA GLY A 63 4.58 14.10 4.20
C GLY A 63 5.16 13.19 5.29
N LYS A 64 5.64 11.98 4.95
CA LYS A 64 6.11 10.99 5.91
C LYS A 64 7.51 10.45 5.57
N PRO A 65 8.33 10.06 6.57
CA PRO A 65 9.60 9.38 6.36
C PRO A 65 9.41 8.08 5.59
N CYS A 66 9.99 8.03 4.40
CA CYS A 66 9.90 6.92 3.44
C CYS A 66 11.30 6.45 3.08
N TYR A 67 11.46 5.13 3.01
CA TYR A 67 12.76 4.49 2.86
C TYR A 67 12.77 3.59 1.65
N SER A 68 13.84 3.69 0.87
CA SER A 68 13.94 3.08 -0.44
C SER A 68 15.25 2.34 -0.65
N PHE A 69 15.22 1.32 -1.49
CA PHE A 69 16.39 0.62 -2.00
C PHE A 69 16.42 0.76 -3.51
N SER A 70 17.53 1.21 -4.09
CA SER A 70 17.65 1.43 -5.54
C SER A 70 16.49 2.24 -6.14
N ARG A 71 16.05 3.29 -5.43
CA ARG A 71 14.91 4.18 -5.77
C ARG A 71 13.51 3.53 -5.72
N LYS A 72 13.40 2.27 -5.26
CA LYS A 72 12.12 1.58 -5.02
C LYS A 72 11.73 1.70 -3.55
N ASN A 73 10.49 2.09 -3.27
CA ASN A 73 10.04 2.25 -1.89
C ASN A 73 9.91 0.88 -1.21
N ILE A 74 10.52 0.74 -0.04
CA ILE A 74 10.51 -0.51 0.74
C ILE A 74 9.53 -0.37 1.90
N VAL A 75 9.74 0.68 2.71
CA VAL A 75 8.90 0.97 3.87
C VAL A 75 8.61 2.46 4.02
N ILE A 76 7.51 2.78 4.69
CA ILE A 76 7.16 4.14 5.11
C ILE A 76 6.63 4.14 6.53
N ILE A 77 7.09 5.10 7.33
CA ILE A 77 6.69 5.26 8.72
C ILE A 77 5.37 6.04 8.77
N GLN A 78 4.40 5.57 9.57
CA GLN A 78 3.08 6.17 9.67
C GLN A 78 2.63 6.27 11.14
N GLY A 79 2.53 7.50 11.65
CA GLY A 79 1.78 7.79 12.87
C GLY A 79 0.29 7.98 12.58
N PHE A 80 -0.55 7.37 13.40
CA PHE A 80 -2.00 7.58 13.46
C PHE A 80 -2.37 8.09 14.86
N LYS A 81 -3.66 8.42 15.06
CA LYS A 81 -4.17 8.89 16.36
C LYS A 81 -3.95 7.85 17.46
N ASP A 82 -4.25 6.59 17.17
CA ASP A 82 -4.33 5.53 18.17
C ASP A 82 -3.20 4.49 18.05
N TYR A 83 -2.41 4.54 16.98
CA TYR A 83 -1.31 3.60 16.77
C TYR A 83 -0.23 4.15 15.85
N PHE A 84 0.91 3.49 15.85
CA PHE A 84 2.02 3.77 14.97
C PHE A 84 2.36 2.54 14.14
N ALA A 85 2.81 2.71 12.90
CA ALA A 85 3.04 1.61 11.98
C ALA A 85 4.22 1.82 11.03
N LEU A 86 4.86 0.71 10.68
CA LEU A 86 5.75 0.59 9.53
C LEU A 86 5.00 -0.11 8.41
N LEU A 87 4.69 0.62 7.33
CA LEU A 87 4.04 0.06 6.16
C LEU A 87 5.09 -0.50 5.20
N PHE A 88 4.95 -1.77 4.81
CA PHE A 88 5.69 -2.43 3.74
C PHE A 88 4.90 -2.33 2.43
N PHE A 89 5.48 -1.72 1.39
CA PHE A 89 4.78 -1.45 0.12
C PHE A 89 4.30 -2.73 -0.59
N LYS A 90 5.09 -3.81 -0.49
CA LYS A 90 4.77 -5.13 -1.03
C LYS A 90 4.46 -6.17 0.05
N GLY A 91 3.98 -5.71 1.21
CA GLY A 91 3.67 -6.60 2.35
C GLY A 91 2.71 -7.75 2.01
N GLY A 92 1.85 -7.60 1.01
CA GLY A 92 0.88 -8.61 0.60
C GLY A 92 1.47 -9.86 -0.07
N ILE A 93 2.77 -9.85 -0.42
CA ILE A 93 3.49 -11.01 -0.97
C ILE A 93 4.68 -11.44 -0.08
N MET A 94 4.82 -10.86 1.11
CA MET A 94 5.81 -11.30 2.11
C MET A 94 5.31 -12.56 2.82
N LYS A 95 6.24 -13.39 3.31
CA LYS A 95 5.96 -14.67 3.96
C LYS A 95 5.23 -14.53 5.30
N ASP A 96 5.54 -13.46 6.05
CA ASP A 96 4.97 -13.14 7.35
C ASP A 96 4.84 -14.31 8.35
N PRO A 97 5.94 -15.04 8.66
CA PRO A 97 5.88 -16.22 9.52
C PRO A 97 5.50 -15.93 10.98
N LYS A 98 5.51 -14.65 11.38
CA LYS A 98 5.13 -14.19 12.72
C LYS A 98 3.73 -13.58 12.77
N HIS A 99 3.02 -13.53 11.64
CA HIS A 99 1.67 -12.95 11.53
C HIS A 99 1.59 -11.51 12.05
N LEU A 100 2.61 -10.71 11.77
CA LEU A 100 2.73 -9.33 12.23
C LEU A 100 2.25 -8.31 11.19
N LEU A 101 1.93 -8.76 9.97
CA LEU A 101 1.53 -7.88 8.87
C LEU A 101 0.02 -7.85 8.69
N VAL A 102 -0.57 -6.70 9.00
CA VAL A 102 -2.02 -6.48 8.87
C VAL A 102 -2.35 -5.62 7.66
N LYS A 103 -3.54 -5.82 7.09
CA LYS A 103 -4.08 -4.89 6.08
C LYS A 103 -4.42 -3.56 6.73
N MET A 104 -4.19 -2.46 6.01
CA MET A 104 -4.66 -1.13 6.42
C MET A 104 -6.20 -1.02 6.36
N GLY A 105 -6.80 -1.72 5.39
CA GLY A 105 -8.25 -1.87 5.24
C GLY A 105 -8.57 -3.02 4.28
N GLU A 106 -9.84 -3.41 4.21
CA GLU A 106 -10.33 -4.60 3.48
C GLU A 106 -9.81 -4.67 2.03
N ASN A 107 -9.93 -3.55 1.31
CA ASN A 107 -9.53 -3.40 -0.09
C ASN A 107 -8.02 -3.21 -0.32
N THR A 108 -7.21 -3.14 0.74
CA THR A 108 -5.75 -3.00 0.59
C THR A 108 -5.16 -4.33 0.12
N GLN A 109 -4.68 -4.35 -1.13
CA GLN A 109 -4.11 -5.56 -1.72
C GLN A 109 -2.59 -5.65 -1.51
N ALA A 110 -1.86 -4.57 -1.82
CA ALA A 110 -0.40 -4.55 -1.81
C ALA A 110 0.22 -4.30 -0.44
N GLY A 111 -0.12 -3.18 0.20
CA GLY A 111 0.54 -2.79 1.44
C GLY A 111 0.15 -3.66 2.63
N ARG A 112 1.08 -3.84 3.57
CA ARG A 112 0.78 -4.32 4.93
C ARG A 112 1.50 -3.48 5.97
N GLN A 113 0.85 -3.30 7.12
CA GLN A 113 1.40 -2.59 8.25
C GLN A 113 1.91 -3.58 9.28
N MET A 114 3.11 -3.35 9.80
CA MET A 114 3.50 -3.80 11.12
C MET A 114 3.17 -2.67 12.10
N ARG A 115 2.31 -2.93 13.08
CA ARG A 115 1.87 -1.93 14.06
C ARG A 115 2.65 -2.09 15.36
N PHE A 116 2.84 -0.98 16.05
CA PHE A 116 3.57 -0.90 17.31
C PHE A 116 2.77 -0.09 18.33
N GLU A 117 2.91 -0.47 19.59
CA GLU A 117 2.25 0.21 20.70
C GLU A 117 3.08 1.38 21.25
N ASN A 118 4.40 1.21 21.32
CA ASN A 118 5.33 2.18 21.90
C ASN A 118 6.76 1.92 21.43
N VAL A 119 7.70 2.76 21.85
CA VAL A 119 9.12 2.61 21.52
C VAL A 119 9.74 1.29 22.01
N GLN A 120 9.36 0.77 23.18
CA GLN A 120 9.92 -0.47 23.71
C GLN A 120 9.54 -1.67 22.82
N ASP A 121 8.30 -1.70 22.36
CA ASP A 121 7.81 -2.71 21.42
C ASP A 121 8.63 -2.75 20.11
N ILE A 122 9.02 -1.57 19.61
CA ILE A 122 9.92 -1.45 18.43
C ILE A 122 11.30 -2.04 18.73
N LEU A 123 11.87 -1.72 19.90
CA LEU A 123 13.19 -2.18 20.30
C LEU A 123 13.24 -3.69 20.50
N ASP A 124 12.22 -4.26 21.15
CA ASP A 124 12.09 -5.71 21.37
C ASP A 124 11.95 -6.47 20.05
N LYS A 125 11.29 -5.85 19.06
CA LYS A 125 11.12 -6.41 17.72
C LYS A 125 12.26 -6.06 16.75
N LYS A 126 13.35 -5.41 17.18
CA LYS A 126 14.43 -4.92 16.31
C LYS A 126 14.91 -5.95 15.28
N SER A 127 15.27 -7.15 15.72
CA SER A 127 15.75 -8.21 14.82
C SER A 127 14.68 -8.70 13.84
N ILE A 128 13.42 -8.74 14.29
CA ILE A 128 12.27 -9.11 13.46
C ILE A 128 12.06 -8.05 12.38
N ILE A 129 12.04 -6.77 12.75
CA ILE A 129 11.89 -5.64 11.81
C ILE A 129 12.96 -5.70 10.72
N LYS A 130 14.23 -5.91 11.08
CA LYS A 130 15.32 -6.05 10.10
C LYS A 130 15.08 -7.22 9.14
N GLY A 131 14.67 -8.38 9.65
CA GLY A 131 14.34 -9.55 8.82
C GLY A 131 13.27 -9.24 7.77
N TYR A 132 12.20 -8.54 8.16
CA TYR A 132 11.14 -8.13 7.24
C TYR A 132 11.62 -7.09 6.22
N ILE A 133 12.48 -6.14 6.64
CA ILE A 133 13.07 -5.15 5.72
C ILE A 133 13.94 -5.86 4.67
N PHE A 134 14.78 -6.81 5.06
CA PHE A 134 15.61 -7.57 4.12
C PHE A 134 14.77 -8.39 3.14
N GLU A 135 13.73 -9.09 3.62
CA GLU A 135 12.80 -9.79 2.72
C GLU A 135 12.14 -8.82 1.72
N ALA A 136 11.71 -7.65 2.18
CA ALA A 136 11.10 -6.64 1.30
C ALA A 136 12.09 -6.10 0.25
N VAL A 137 13.37 -5.94 0.61
CA VAL A 137 14.44 -5.61 -0.34
C VAL A 137 14.63 -6.73 -1.37
N GLU A 138 14.70 -7.99 -0.94
CA GLU A 138 14.87 -9.12 -1.86
C GLU A 138 13.70 -9.24 -2.85
N ILE A 139 12.47 -9.01 -2.40
CA ILE A 139 11.27 -8.98 -3.25
C ILE A 139 11.40 -7.90 -4.33
N GLU A 140 11.90 -6.71 -3.99
CA GLU A 140 12.15 -5.66 -4.98
C GLU A 140 13.29 -6.02 -5.93
N GLU A 141 14.39 -6.59 -5.45
CA GLU A 141 15.51 -7.02 -6.28
C GLU A 141 15.11 -8.12 -7.27
N ARG A 142 14.22 -9.04 -6.88
CA ARG A 142 13.65 -10.07 -7.77
C ARG A 142 12.63 -9.51 -8.75
N GLY A 143 12.22 -8.25 -8.61
CA GLY A 143 11.24 -7.61 -9.49
C GLY A 143 9.82 -8.16 -9.35
N GLU A 144 9.52 -8.85 -8.26
CA GLU A 144 8.20 -9.43 -8.02
C GLU A 144 7.13 -8.34 -7.93
N LYS A 145 5.92 -8.61 -8.41
CA LYS A 145 4.81 -7.65 -8.36
C LYS A 145 3.66 -8.25 -7.59
N VAL A 146 3.01 -7.42 -6.76
CA VAL A 146 1.72 -7.80 -6.17
C VAL A 146 0.71 -7.90 -7.30
N GLN A 147 0.10 -9.08 -7.45
CA GLN A 147 -1.02 -9.27 -8.36
C GLN A 147 -2.25 -8.59 -7.77
N ILE A 148 -2.67 -7.48 -8.40
CA ILE A 148 -3.88 -6.77 -8.00
C ILE A 148 -5.07 -7.48 -8.65
N LYS A 149 -5.88 -8.13 -7.82
CA LYS A 149 -7.16 -8.69 -8.22
C LYS A 149 -8.12 -7.54 -8.53
N LYS A 150 -8.65 -7.52 -9.75
CA LYS A 150 -9.78 -6.67 -10.08
C LYS A 150 -11.04 -7.43 -9.70
N GLU A 151 -11.57 -7.16 -8.51
CA GLU A 151 -12.91 -7.67 -8.20
C GLU A 151 -13.92 -6.91 -9.06
N ALA A 152 -14.78 -7.67 -9.73
CA ALA A 152 -15.91 -7.10 -10.45
C ALA A 152 -16.82 -6.44 -9.43
N THR A 153 -17.16 -5.18 -9.65
CA THR A 153 -18.14 -4.50 -8.81
C THR A 153 -19.51 -5.10 -9.16
N PRO A 154 -20.24 -5.66 -8.20
CA PRO A 154 -21.53 -6.28 -8.49
C PRO A 154 -22.48 -5.25 -9.08
N ILE A 155 -23.24 -5.67 -10.08
CA ILE A 155 -24.31 -4.87 -10.69
C ILE A 155 -25.55 -5.03 -9.79
N PRO A 156 -26.11 -3.95 -9.22
CA PRO A 156 -27.37 -4.02 -8.49
C PRO A 156 -28.48 -4.56 -9.38
N GLU A 157 -29.38 -5.36 -8.81
CA GLU A 157 -30.49 -5.98 -9.54
C GLU A 157 -31.32 -4.95 -10.30
N GLU A 158 -31.60 -3.80 -9.68
CA GLU A 158 -32.38 -2.72 -10.29
C GLU A 158 -31.70 -2.14 -11.53
N PHE A 159 -30.36 -2.06 -11.53
CA PHE A 159 -29.64 -1.59 -12.70
C PHE A 159 -29.58 -2.68 -13.78
N GLN A 160 -29.39 -3.95 -13.38
CA GLN A 160 -29.41 -5.07 -14.30
C GLN A 160 -30.74 -5.16 -15.06
N ILE A 161 -31.87 -4.91 -14.39
CA ILE A 161 -33.19 -4.82 -15.04
C ILE A 161 -33.17 -3.74 -16.12
N LYS A 162 -32.70 -2.52 -15.83
CA LYS A 162 -32.60 -1.44 -16.83
C LYS A 162 -31.67 -1.77 -17.99
N LEU A 163 -30.56 -2.46 -17.74
CA LEU A 163 -29.65 -2.91 -18.80
C LEU A 163 -30.29 -3.98 -19.70
N ASN A 164 -31.15 -4.82 -19.14
CA ASN A 164 -31.88 -5.84 -19.92
C ASN A 164 -33.02 -5.22 -20.74
N GLU A 165 -33.70 -4.20 -20.19
CA GLU A 165 -34.79 -3.48 -20.86
C GLU A 165 -34.30 -2.52 -21.95
N ASN A 166 -33.08 -1.99 -21.82
CA ASN A 166 -32.54 -0.97 -22.73
C ASN A 166 -31.14 -1.37 -23.27
N PRO A 167 -31.08 -1.96 -24.49
CA PRO A 167 -29.82 -2.35 -25.12
C PRO A 167 -28.86 -1.18 -25.40
N GLU A 168 -29.38 0.02 -25.68
CA GLU A 168 -28.57 1.22 -25.91
C GLU A 168 -27.85 1.64 -24.62
N LEU A 169 -28.58 1.68 -23.50
CA LEU A 169 -28.02 1.96 -22.18
C LEU A 169 -26.95 0.94 -21.80
N LYS A 170 -27.17 -0.35 -22.11
CA LYS A 170 -26.18 -1.41 -21.90
C LYS A 170 -24.91 -1.17 -22.69
N SER A 171 -25.02 -0.93 -23.99
CA SER A 171 -23.86 -0.64 -24.84
C SER A 171 -23.12 0.61 -24.37
N ALA A 172 -23.84 1.67 -24.01
CA ALA A 172 -23.25 2.90 -23.49
C ALA A 172 -22.50 2.65 -22.18
N PHE A 173 -23.10 1.94 -21.22
CA PHE A 173 -22.46 1.60 -19.95
C PHE A 173 -21.22 0.72 -20.14
N GLU A 174 -21.29 -0.30 -20.99
CA GLU A 174 -20.17 -1.21 -21.30
C GLU A 174 -19.01 -0.49 -22.01
N SER A 175 -19.28 0.60 -22.74
CA SER A 175 -18.28 1.43 -23.39
C SER A 175 -17.53 2.38 -22.45
N LEU A 176 -18.06 2.64 -21.25
CA LEU A 176 -17.40 3.47 -20.24
C LEU A 176 -16.08 2.85 -19.78
N THR A 177 -15.12 3.68 -19.34
CA THR A 177 -13.89 3.15 -18.74
C THR A 177 -14.20 2.35 -17.46
N PRO A 178 -13.40 1.32 -17.10
CA PRO A 178 -13.66 0.51 -15.89
C PRO A 178 -13.76 1.34 -14.60
N GLY A 179 -13.09 2.50 -14.55
CA GLY A 179 -13.20 3.44 -13.44
C GLY A 179 -14.57 4.11 -13.37
N ARG A 180 -15.11 4.56 -14.51
CA ARG A 180 -16.45 5.16 -14.61
C ARG A 180 -17.55 4.14 -14.31
N GLN A 181 -17.46 2.94 -14.88
CA GLN A 181 -18.38 1.85 -14.56
C GLN A 181 -18.42 1.57 -13.06
N ARG A 182 -17.25 1.41 -12.44
CA ARG A 182 -17.14 1.18 -10.99
C ARG A 182 -17.76 2.32 -10.17
N ALA A 183 -17.56 3.57 -10.58
CA ALA A 183 -18.14 4.71 -9.88
C ALA A 183 -19.68 4.67 -9.86
N TYR A 184 -20.31 4.44 -11.03
CA TYR A 184 -21.75 4.27 -11.12
C TYR A 184 -22.25 3.10 -10.29
N LEU A 185 -21.63 1.92 -10.42
CA LEU A 185 -22.02 0.74 -9.66
C LEU A 185 -21.89 0.97 -8.15
N PHE A 186 -20.87 1.68 -7.68
CA PHE A 186 -20.75 2.04 -6.27
C PHE A 186 -21.86 3.00 -5.83
N HIS A 187 -22.19 4.02 -6.63
CA HIS A 187 -23.26 4.96 -6.32
C HIS A 187 -24.65 4.32 -6.30
N PHE A 188 -24.93 3.42 -7.23
CA PHE A 188 -26.16 2.62 -7.26
C PHE A 188 -26.18 1.60 -6.12
N SER A 189 -25.01 1.08 -5.72
CA SER A 189 -24.90 0.07 -4.68
C SER A 189 -25.03 0.61 -3.25
N ALA A 190 -24.77 1.90 -3.05
CA ALA A 190 -24.62 2.51 -1.73
C ALA A 190 -25.92 2.60 -0.87
N PRO A 191 -27.10 2.95 -1.40
CA PRO A 191 -28.32 3.02 -0.60
C PRO A 191 -28.84 1.64 -0.21
N LYS A 192 -29.36 1.45 1.01
CA LYS A 192 -29.99 0.18 1.40
C LYS A 192 -31.38 -0.03 0.76
N GLN A 193 -32.12 1.05 0.52
CA GLN A 193 -33.49 1.00 -0.01
C GLN A 193 -33.50 0.93 -1.54
N SER A 194 -34.23 -0.05 -2.08
CA SER A 194 -34.36 -0.30 -3.53
C SER A 194 -34.83 0.95 -4.29
N LYS A 195 -35.88 1.63 -3.83
CA LYS A 195 -36.38 2.88 -4.44
C LYS A 195 -35.31 3.98 -4.58
N THR A 196 -34.37 4.07 -3.63
CA THR A 196 -33.27 5.04 -3.73
C THR A 196 -32.23 4.61 -4.75
N ARG A 197 -32.00 3.31 -4.93
CA ARG A 197 -31.13 2.77 -5.99
C ARG A 197 -31.73 3.08 -7.35
N GLU A 198 -33.01 2.79 -7.55
CA GLU A 198 -33.76 3.09 -8.77
C GLU A 198 -33.68 4.58 -9.14
N SER A 199 -33.98 5.47 -8.18
CA SER A 199 -33.93 6.92 -8.44
C SER A 199 -32.52 7.40 -8.81
N ARG A 200 -31.46 6.82 -8.23
CA ARG A 200 -30.07 7.13 -8.61
C ARG A 200 -29.73 6.64 -10.01
N ILE A 201 -30.21 5.45 -10.37
CA ILE A 201 -30.04 4.87 -11.71
C ILE A 201 -30.72 5.78 -12.73
N GLU A 202 -32.00 6.10 -12.55
CA GLU A 202 -32.78 6.93 -13.47
C GLU A 202 -32.12 8.28 -13.75
N LYS A 203 -31.67 8.97 -12.69
CA LYS A 203 -30.96 10.25 -12.81
C LYS A 203 -29.63 10.15 -13.55
N SER A 204 -29.05 8.96 -13.62
CA SER A 204 -27.74 8.73 -14.22
C SER A 204 -27.80 8.25 -15.67
N ILE A 205 -28.98 7.83 -16.16
CA ILE A 205 -29.14 7.24 -17.51
C ILE A 205 -28.62 8.17 -18.59
N LEU A 206 -29.02 9.45 -18.58
CA LEU A 206 -28.59 10.41 -19.60
C LEU A 206 -27.08 10.59 -19.63
N ASN A 207 -26.44 10.69 -18.45
CA ASN A 207 -24.99 10.81 -18.37
C ASN A 207 -24.28 9.56 -18.90
N ILE A 208 -24.82 8.37 -18.64
CA ILE A 208 -24.26 7.11 -19.16
C ILE A 208 -24.38 7.07 -20.68
N LEU A 209 -25.53 7.45 -21.23
CA LEU A 209 -25.76 7.53 -22.69
C LEU A 209 -24.82 8.54 -23.37
N ASP A 210 -24.53 9.66 -22.69
CA ASP A 210 -23.55 10.66 -23.13
C ASP A 210 -22.07 10.20 -22.98
N GLY A 211 -21.83 9.00 -22.44
CA GLY A 211 -20.47 8.50 -22.17
C GLY A 211 -19.75 9.20 -21.01
N LYS A 212 -20.48 9.99 -20.20
CA LYS A 212 -19.95 10.75 -19.07
C LYS A 212 -19.77 9.87 -17.83
N GLY A 213 -18.81 10.25 -16.99
CA GLY A 213 -18.68 9.74 -15.63
C GLY A 213 -19.65 10.44 -14.68
N MET A 214 -19.75 9.90 -13.46
CA MET A 214 -20.61 10.46 -12.42
C MET A 214 -20.31 11.91 -12.02
N ASN A 215 -19.06 12.36 -12.16
CA ASN A 215 -18.59 13.67 -11.73
C ASN A 215 -18.14 14.54 -12.91
N ASP A 216 -18.49 14.14 -14.14
CA ASP A 216 -18.17 14.88 -15.36
C ASP A 216 -19.24 15.94 -15.68
#